data_AF-A0A2G5S8S0-F1
#
_entry.id   AF-A0A2G5S8S0-F1
#
_cell.length_a   1.000
_cell.length_b   1.000
_cell.length_c   1.000
_cell.angle_alpha   90.00
_cell.angle_beta   90.00
_cell.angle_gamma   90.00
#
_symmetry.space_group_name_H-M   'P 1'
#
loop_
_entity.id
_entity.type
_entity.pdbx_description
1 polymer ?
#
loop_
_entity_poly.entity_id
_entity_poly.type
_entity_poly.pdbx_seq_one_letter_code
_entity_poly.pdbx_strand_id
1 'polypeptide(L)'
;HLARHSDYFKNLFFKNYADSQKDIIPLEEVVPADAFQHFLELISGGNRLNDEVIEEVLKISQMWFAEVPLEKAKDYLLKKSNLVPMEKFIIAEKYNFSDLKNALFANVETVADMNALLPNQEVSDFEPETTTLIAKRLLEISGIPRPIPAAPVAPEPPAEIPVAPVQNIQEGIIAFLQQELHRTREEAERERMRSDRVRQGLEHRLNEARAEIEGLRQQLNRN
;
A
#
# COMPACT_ATOMS: atom_id res chain seq x y z
N HIS A 1 8.10 -19.91 -19.46
CA HIS A 1 7.57 -20.47 -18.20
C HIS A 1 7.20 -19.36 -17.21
N LEU A 2 8.14 -18.47 -16.86
CA LEU A 2 7.92 -17.30 -15.98
C LEU A 2 6.69 -16.44 -16.36
N ALA A 3 6.59 -16.01 -17.62
CA ALA A 3 5.46 -15.19 -18.10
C ALA A 3 4.07 -15.87 -18.05
N ARG A 4 4.01 -17.19 -17.83
CA ARG A 4 2.73 -17.87 -17.60
C ARG A 4 2.21 -17.63 -16.18
N HIS A 5 3.11 -17.41 -15.25
CA HIS A 5 2.85 -17.43 -13.80
C HIS A 5 3.05 -16.06 -13.14
N SER A 6 3.37 -15.04 -13.92
CA SER A 6 3.66 -13.69 -13.44
C SER A 6 3.34 -12.68 -14.53
N ASP A 7 2.45 -11.73 -14.21
CA ASP A 7 2.11 -10.65 -15.12
C ASP A 7 3.27 -9.68 -15.32
N TYR A 8 4.14 -9.52 -14.32
CA TYR A 8 5.39 -8.77 -14.46
C TYR A 8 6.24 -9.36 -15.59
N PHE A 9 6.57 -10.66 -15.53
CA PHE A 9 7.40 -11.30 -16.55
C PHE A 9 6.69 -11.40 -17.91
N LYS A 10 5.37 -11.54 -17.92
CA LYS A 10 4.58 -11.46 -19.16
C LYS A 10 4.72 -10.11 -19.84
N ASN A 11 4.61 -9.03 -19.08
CA ASN A 11 4.80 -7.69 -19.58
C ASN A 11 6.24 -7.45 -20.02
N LEU A 12 7.21 -7.89 -19.22
CA LEU A 12 8.63 -7.73 -19.51
C LEU A 12 9.04 -8.41 -20.82
N PHE A 13 8.55 -9.62 -21.11
CA PHE A 13 8.95 -10.38 -22.29
C PHE A 13 8.11 -10.07 -23.54
N PHE A 14 6.85 -9.66 -23.40
CA PHE A 14 5.92 -9.60 -24.53
C PHE A 14 5.30 -8.23 -24.81
N LYS A 15 5.40 -7.26 -23.89
CA LYS A 15 5.11 -5.88 -24.29
C LYS A 15 6.37 -5.34 -24.96
N ASN A 16 6.20 -4.69 -26.11
CA ASN A 16 7.26 -4.15 -26.98
C ASN A 16 8.12 -3.06 -26.32
N TYR A 17 8.74 -3.37 -25.19
CA TYR A 17 9.72 -2.56 -24.48
C TYR A 17 11.12 -2.89 -25.00
N ALA A 18 12.09 -1.99 -24.77
CA ALA A 18 13.48 -2.20 -25.14
C ALA A 18 14.05 -3.50 -24.54
N ASP A 19 13.58 -3.90 -23.36
CA ASP A 19 14.03 -5.11 -22.66
C ASP A 19 13.49 -6.40 -23.28
N SER A 20 12.35 -6.36 -23.98
CA SER A 20 11.76 -7.55 -24.62
C SER A 20 12.64 -8.14 -25.73
N GLN A 21 13.62 -7.37 -26.22
CA GLN A 21 14.55 -7.78 -27.27
C GLN A 21 15.92 -8.21 -26.73
N LYS A 22 16.11 -8.20 -25.41
CA LYS A 22 17.38 -8.59 -24.78
C LYS A 22 17.36 -10.07 -24.44
N ASP A 23 18.46 -10.76 -24.76
CA ASP A 23 18.66 -12.17 -24.35
C ASP A 23 18.95 -12.30 -22.83
N ILE A 24 19.49 -11.24 -22.22
CA ILE A 24 19.83 -11.18 -20.80
C ILE A 24 19.18 -9.92 -20.21
N ILE A 25 18.36 -10.13 -19.19
CA ILE A 25 17.69 -9.04 -18.46
C ILE A 25 18.22 -9.06 -17.02
N PRO A 26 18.98 -8.04 -16.59
CA PRO A 26 19.36 -7.91 -15.19
C PRO A 26 18.12 -7.55 -14.36
N LEU A 27 17.98 -8.20 -13.19
CA LEU A 27 16.97 -7.79 -12.22
C LEU A 27 17.53 -6.58 -11.46
N GLU A 28 16.91 -5.41 -11.64
CA GLU A 28 17.36 -4.14 -11.01
C GLU A 28 17.16 -4.13 -9.49
N GLU A 29 16.22 -4.95 -9.00
CA GLU A 29 15.98 -5.12 -7.58
C GLU A 29 16.90 -6.18 -6.99
N VAL A 30 17.40 -5.92 -5.79
CA VAL A 30 18.19 -6.91 -5.03
C VAL A 30 17.27 -8.05 -4.63
N VAL A 31 17.26 -9.09 -5.46
CA VAL A 31 16.58 -10.36 -5.19
C VAL A 31 17.64 -11.37 -4.74
N PRO A 32 17.55 -11.89 -3.50
CA PRO A 32 18.41 -12.97 -3.07
C PRO A 32 18.28 -14.19 -3.98
N ALA A 33 19.42 -14.78 -4.37
CA ALA A 33 19.44 -15.91 -5.30
C ALA A 33 18.62 -17.10 -4.77
N ASP A 34 18.67 -17.37 -3.46
CA ASP A 34 17.92 -18.47 -2.83
C ASP A 34 16.41 -18.24 -2.89
N ALA A 35 15.95 -17.01 -2.64
CA ALA A 35 14.55 -16.64 -2.78
C ALA A 35 14.08 -16.80 -4.23
N PHE A 36 14.90 -16.38 -5.20
CA PHE A 36 14.59 -16.56 -6.61
C PHE A 36 14.52 -18.04 -7.01
N GLN A 37 15.45 -18.85 -6.51
CA GLN A 37 15.42 -20.30 -6.75
C GLN A 37 14.14 -20.94 -6.20
N HIS A 38 13.72 -20.60 -4.98
CA HIS A 38 12.45 -21.09 -4.41
C HIS A 38 11.24 -20.62 -5.21
N PHE A 39 11.23 -19.38 -5.69
CA PHE A 39 10.20 -18.89 -6.59
C PHE A 39 10.11 -19.72 -7.88
N LEU A 40 11.26 -20.03 -8.52
CA LEU A 40 11.33 -20.88 -9.71
C LEU A 40 10.83 -22.29 -9.44
N GLU A 41 11.12 -22.86 -8.27
CA GLU A 41 10.59 -24.16 -7.87
C GLU A 41 9.07 -24.13 -7.71
N LEU A 42 8.52 -23.10 -7.05
CA LEU A 42 7.07 -22.97 -6.81
C LEU A 42 6.26 -22.92 -8.12
N ILE A 43 6.72 -22.15 -9.10
CA ILE A 43 6.09 -22.04 -10.42
C ILE A 43 6.26 -23.33 -11.26
N SER A 44 7.31 -24.11 -10.99
CA SER A 44 7.58 -25.39 -11.63
C SER A 44 6.84 -26.56 -10.96
N GLY A 45 6.11 -26.31 -9.87
CA GLY A 45 5.33 -27.32 -9.15
C GLY A 45 5.99 -27.87 -7.89
N GLY A 46 7.22 -27.44 -7.58
CA GLY A 46 7.88 -27.70 -6.30
C GLY A 46 7.20 -26.97 -5.13
N ASN A 47 7.58 -27.37 -3.91
CA ASN A 47 7.20 -26.70 -2.67
C ASN A 47 8.21 -27.03 -1.57
N ARG A 48 9.35 -26.33 -1.57
CA ARG A 48 10.46 -26.49 -0.61
C ARG A 48 10.72 -25.22 0.21
N LEU A 49 9.63 -24.52 0.55
CA LEU A 49 9.69 -23.33 1.39
C LEU A 49 10.23 -23.66 2.78
N ASN A 50 10.95 -22.71 3.35
CA ASN A 50 11.50 -22.75 4.70
C ASN A 50 11.42 -21.34 5.32
N ASP A 51 11.65 -21.23 6.63
CA ASP A 51 11.51 -19.98 7.36
C ASP A 51 12.61 -18.95 7.02
N GLU A 52 13.77 -19.39 6.52
CA GLU A 52 14.90 -18.50 6.17
C GLU A 52 14.60 -17.66 4.93
N VAL A 53 13.81 -18.18 3.99
CA VAL A 53 13.53 -17.52 2.70
C VAL A 53 12.08 -17.04 2.56
N ILE A 54 11.20 -17.35 3.51
CA ILE A 54 9.76 -17.17 3.33
C ILE A 54 9.37 -15.72 3.08
N GLU A 55 9.97 -14.78 3.80
CA GLU A 55 9.70 -13.36 3.68
C GLU A 55 10.09 -12.84 2.29
N GLU A 56 11.28 -13.19 1.81
CA GLU A 56 11.76 -12.75 0.50
C GLU A 56 10.97 -13.40 -0.63
N VAL A 57 10.54 -14.67 -0.48
CA VAL A 57 9.65 -15.31 -1.47
C VAL A 57 8.28 -14.64 -1.51
N LEU A 58 7.70 -14.27 -0.36
CA LEU A 58 6.45 -13.50 -0.31
C LEU A 58 6.59 -12.16 -1.04
N LYS A 59 7.65 -11.41 -0.72
CA LYS A 59 7.97 -10.12 -1.33
C LYS A 59 8.07 -10.20 -2.84
N ILE A 60 8.93 -11.07 -3.38
CA ILE A 60 9.13 -11.16 -4.84
C ILE A 60 7.90 -11.70 -5.56
N SER A 61 7.11 -12.58 -4.91
CA SER A 61 5.87 -13.09 -5.49
C SER A 61 4.81 -11.98 -5.61
N GLN A 62 4.69 -11.10 -4.61
CA GLN A 62 3.82 -9.94 -4.66
C GLN A 62 4.30 -8.93 -5.71
N MET A 63 5.59 -8.59 -5.69
CA MET A 63 6.25 -7.66 -6.61
C MET A 63 6.10 -8.07 -8.07
N TRP A 64 6.20 -9.36 -8.36
CA TRP A 64 6.07 -9.88 -9.72
C TRP A 64 4.65 -10.32 -10.08
N PHE A 65 3.65 -10.01 -9.26
CA PHE A 65 2.25 -10.38 -9.49
C PHE A 65 2.09 -11.87 -9.82
N ALA A 66 2.72 -12.71 -8.99
CA ALA A 66 2.75 -14.16 -9.14
C ALA A 66 1.89 -14.82 -8.07
N GLU A 67 0.60 -14.95 -8.37
CA GLU A 67 -0.43 -15.38 -7.41
C GLU A 67 -0.18 -16.78 -6.84
N VAL A 68 0.16 -17.76 -7.69
CA VAL A 68 0.36 -19.15 -7.23
C VAL A 68 1.52 -19.27 -6.25
N PRO A 69 2.74 -18.73 -6.52
CA PRO A 69 3.80 -18.65 -5.52
C PRO A 69 3.39 -17.89 -4.26
N LEU A 70 2.70 -16.74 -4.41
CA LEU A 70 2.29 -15.90 -3.29
C LEU A 70 1.38 -16.67 -2.32
N GLU A 71 0.33 -17.33 -2.84
CA GLU A 71 -0.62 -18.09 -2.03
C GLU A 71 0.03 -19.31 -1.37
N LYS A 72 0.93 -20.02 -2.07
CA LYS A 72 1.70 -21.12 -1.46
C LYS A 72 2.61 -20.63 -0.33
N ALA A 73 3.22 -19.46 -0.49
CA ALA A 73 4.08 -18.87 0.53
C ALA A 73 3.27 -18.40 1.76
N LYS A 74 2.12 -17.77 1.54
CA LYS A 74 1.18 -17.42 2.63
C LYS A 74 0.72 -18.67 3.40
N ASP A 75 0.34 -19.73 2.69
CA ASP A 75 -0.08 -20.99 3.28
C ASP A 75 1.02 -21.63 4.13
N TYR A 76 2.26 -21.63 3.61
CA TYR A 76 3.42 -22.09 4.37
C TYR A 76 3.62 -21.25 5.63
N LEU A 77 3.61 -19.91 5.53
CA LEU A 77 3.81 -19.01 6.66
C LEU A 77 2.80 -19.26 7.78
N LEU A 78 1.51 -19.44 7.43
CA LEU A 78 0.48 -19.71 8.44
C LEU A 78 0.59 -21.11 9.04
N LYS A 79 0.73 -22.14 8.20
CA LYS A 79 0.46 -23.53 8.62
C LYS A 79 1.70 -24.36 8.93
N LYS A 80 2.85 -24.03 8.35
CA LYS A 80 4.06 -24.87 8.37
C LYS A 80 5.27 -24.20 8.98
N SER A 81 5.32 -22.87 8.94
CA SER A 81 6.42 -22.10 9.50
C SER A 81 6.50 -22.20 11.03
N ASN A 82 7.72 -22.29 11.54
CA ASN A 82 8.03 -22.30 12.98
C ASN A 82 8.21 -20.90 13.58
N LEU A 83 8.09 -19.84 12.76
CA LEU A 83 8.11 -18.47 13.23
C LEU A 83 7.05 -18.25 14.31
N VAL A 84 7.38 -17.44 15.32
CA VAL A 84 6.40 -17.12 16.36
C VAL A 84 5.28 -16.25 15.78
N PRO A 85 4.07 -16.23 16.37
CA PRO A 85 2.94 -15.46 15.83
C PRO A 85 3.27 -13.99 15.54
N MET A 86 4.06 -13.36 16.42
CA MET A 86 4.52 -11.98 16.24
C MET A 86 5.36 -11.78 14.97
N GLU A 87 6.29 -12.68 14.66
CA GLU A 87 7.11 -12.57 13.45
C GLU A 87 6.25 -12.73 12.19
N LYS A 88 5.30 -13.67 12.20
CA LYS A 88 4.32 -13.84 11.12
C LYS A 88 3.48 -12.58 10.93
N PHE A 89 3.08 -11.94 12.02
CA PHE A 89 2.32 -10.70 11.99
C PHE A 89 3.15 -9.53 11.45
N ILE A 90 4.42 -9.39 11.85
CA ILE A 90 5.33 -8.36 11.31
C ILE A 90 5.44 -8.50 9.79
N ILE A 91 5.60 -9.72 9.27
CA ILE A 91 5.63 -9.97 7.82
C ILE A 91 4.28 -9.58 7.19
N ALA A 92 3.16 -10.00 7.77
CA ALA A 92 1.84 -9.65 7.26
C ALA A 92 1.58 -8.14 7.26
N GLU A 93 2.08 -7.42 8.26
CA GLU A 93 2.00 -5.96 8.37
C GLU A 93 2.83 -5.27 7.30
N LYS A 94 4.12 -5.63 7.21
CA LYS A 94 5.10 -5.03 6.30
C LYS A 94 4.67 -5.10 4.83
N TYR A 95 4.02 -6.19 4.42
CA TYR A 95 3.58 -6.42 3.03
C TYR A 95 2.08 -6.25 2.82
N ASN A 96 1.37 -5.79 3.86
CA ASN A 96 -0.07 -5.57 3.90
C ASN A 96 -0.92 -6.77 3.44
N PHE A 97 -0.62 -7.95 3.99
CA PHE A 97 -1.39 -9.18 3.75
C PHE A 97 -2.58 -9.28 4.72
N SER A 98 -3.69 -8.60 4.40
CA SER A 98 -4.87 -8.54 5.28
C SER A 98 -5.47 -9.90 5.61
N ASP A 99 -5.39 -10.88 4.69
CA ASP A 99 -5.79 -12.28 4.92
C ASP A 99 -4.96 -12.96 6.02
N LEU A 100 -3.63 -12.78 6.00
CA LEU A 100 -2.73 -13.27 7.04
C LEU A 100 -3.00 -12.59 8.39
N LYS A 101 -3.17 -11.25 8.39
CA LYS A 101 -3.52 -10.50 9.60
C LYS A 101 -4.80 -11.05 10.23
N ASN A 102 -5.86 -11.20 9.44
CA ASN A 102 -7.13 -11.75 9.89
C ASN A 102 -6.99 -13.16 10.48
N ALA A 103 -6.23 -14.04 9.81
CA ALA A 103 -6.00 -15.40 10.27
C ALA A 103 -5.23 -15.44 11.61
N LEU A 104 -4.27 -14.53 11.80
CA LEU A 104 -3.51 -14.42 13.05
C LEU A 104 -4.39 -13.90 14.20
N PHE A 105 -5.17 -12.84 13.98
CA PHE A 105 -6.09 -12.28 14.99
C PHE A 105 -7.23 -13.23 15.37
N ALA A 106 -7.62 -14.15 14.48
CA ALA A 106 -8.65 -15.15 14.77
C ALA A 106 -8.28 -16.08 15.95
N ASN A 107 -6.97 -16.29 16.19
CA ASN A 107 -6.46 -17.16 17.26
C ASN A 107 -6.22 -16.40 18.59
N VAL A 108 -6.46 -15.09 18.65
CA VAL A 108 -6.18 -14.27 19.83
C VAL A 108 -7.36 -14.29 20.79
N GLU A 109 -7.37 -15.10 21.83
CA GLU A 109 -8.53 -15.21 22.74
C GLU A 109 -8.42 -14.32 23.99
N THR A 110 -7.21 -13.95 24.36
CA THR A 110 -6.92 -13.22 25.59
C THR A 110 -6.00 -12.01 25.35
N VAL A 111 -5.89 -11.14 26.36
CA VAL A 111 -4.93 -10.02 26.35
C VAL A 111 -3.48 -10.53 26.31
N ALA A 112 -3.21 -11.70 26.90
CA ALA A 112 -1.88 -12.31 26.83
C ALA A 112 -1.54 -12.74 25.40
N ASP A 113 -2.50 -13.33 24.68
CA ASP A 113 -2.32 -13.69 23.26
C ASP A 113 -2.10 -12.45 22.40
N MET A 114 -2.81 -11.35 22.71
CA MET A 114 -2.64 -10.07 22.02
C MET A 114 -1.21 -9.54 22.22
N ASN A 115 -0.71 -9.55 23.46
CA ASN A 115 0.64 -9.13 23.78
C ASN A 115 1.71 -10.04 23.16
N ALA A 116 1.41 -11.33 22.95
CA ALA A 116 2.31 -12.26 22.28
C ALA A 116 2.30 -12.12 20.74
N LEU A 117 1.23 -11.56 20.17
CA LEU A 117 1.09 -11.33 18.74
C LEU A 117 1.66 -9.98 18.30
N LEU A 118 1.46 -8.92 19.08
CA LEU A 118 1.82 -7.57 18.65
C LEU A 118 3.29 -7.24 18.99
N PRO A 119 4.05 -6.65 18.05
CA PRO A 119 5.38 -6.12 18.33
C PRO A 119 5.30 -4.92 19.28
N ASN A 120 6.40 -4.68 19.99
CA ASN A 120 6.55 -3.52 20.85
C ASN A 120 6.82 -2.26 20.00
N GLN A 121 5.75 -1.62 19.52
CA GLN A 121 5.78 -0.37 18.74
C GLN A 121 4.56 0.50 19.07
N GLU A 122 4.55 1.76 18.62
CA GLU A 122 3.42 2.64 18.88
C GLU A 122 2.21 2.26 18.03
N VAL A 123 1.00 2.54 18.53
CA VAL A 123 -0.24 2.22 17.81
C VAL A 123 -0.31 2.98 16.47
N SER A 124 0.28 4.17 16.39
CA SER A 124 0.37 4.98 15.18
C SER A 124 1.30 4.40 14.10
N ASP A 125 2.16 3.45 14.44
CA ASP A 125 3.09 2.83 13.49
C ASP A 125 2.45 1.71 12.68
N PHE A 126 1.26 1.25 13.09
CA PHE A 126 0.48 0.27 12.34
C PHE A 126 -0.33 0.92 11.22
N GLU A 127 -0.56 0.15 10.16
CA GLU A 127 -1.51 0.49 9.11
C GLU A 127 -2.92 0.76 9.71
N PRO A 128 -3.71 1.70 9.15
CA PRO A 128 -5.04 2.02 9.67
C PRO A 128 -5.99 0.81 9.74
N GLU A 129 -5.89 -0.12 8.79
CA GLU A 129 -6.67 -1.37 8.83
C GLU A 129 -6.25 -2.24 10.03
N THR A 130 -4.96 -2.27 10.35
CA THR A 130 -4.40 -3.03 11.45
C THR A 130 -4.81 -2.47 12.80
N THR A 131 -4.78 -1.14 12.98
CA THR A 131 -5.31 -0.51 14.21
C THR A 131 -6.80 -0.82 14.42
N THR A 132 -7.57 -0.88 13.34
CA THR A 132 -8.99 -1.28 13.39
C THR A 132 -9.14 -2.73 13.83
N LEU A 133 -8.30 -3.65 13.33
CA LEU A 133 -8.28 -5.05 13.75
C LEU A 133 -7.93 -5.19 15.23
N ILE A 134 -6.90 -4.49 15.70
CA ILE A 134 -6.49 -4.47 17.11
C ILE A 134 -7.64 -3.99 17.98
N ALA A 135 -8.23 -2.84 17.66
CA ALA A 135 -9.33 -2.25 18.43
C ALA A 135 -10.54 -3.19 18.47
N LYS A 136 -10.96 -3.73 17.32
CA LYS A 136 -12.06 -4.69 17.22
C LYS A 136 -11.81 -5.91 18.10
N ARG A 137 -10.61 -6.48 18.05
CA ARG A 137 -10.29 -7.69 18.79
C ARG A 137 -10.19 -7.44 20.30
N LEU A 138 -9.61 -6.32 20.73
CA LEU A 138 -9.61 -5.92 22.14
C LEU A 138 -11.02 -5.69 22.70
N LEU A 139 -11.92 -5.09 21.92
CA LEU A 139 -13.32 -4.94 22.30
C LEU A 139 -14.03 -6.30 22.46
N GLU A 140 -13.71 -7.26 21.61
CA GLU A 140 -14.25 -8.62 21.72
C GLU A 140 -13.72 -9.35 22.97
N ILE A 141 -12.42 -9.25 23.26
CA ILE A 141 -11.78 -9.91 24.42
C ILE A 141 -12.25 -9.29 25.74
N SER A 142 -12.43 -7.96 25.78
CA SER A 142 -12.88 -7.25 26.99
C SER A 142 -14.34 -7.54 27.37
N GLY A 143 -15.10 -8.22 26.50
CA GLY A 143 -16.49 -8.58 26.78
C GLY A 143 -17.43 -7.38 26.90
N ILE A 144 -17.02 -6.20 26.44
CA ILE A 144 -17.88 -5.02 26.41
C ILE A 144 -19.00 -5.29 25.38
N PRO A 145 -20.27 -5.38 25.80
CA PRO A 145 -21.35 -5.60 24.86
C PRO A 145 -21.38 -4.42 23.89
N ARG A 146 -21.12 -4.70 22.60
CA ARG A 146 -21.39 -3.73 21.54
C ARG A 146 -22.86 -3.34 21.68
N PRO A 147 -23.21 -2.04 21.66
CA PRO A 147 -24.60 -1.63 21.65
C PRO A 147 -25.29 -2.41 20.53
N ILE A 148 -26.25 -3.26 20.90
CA ILE A 148 -27.12 -3.90 19.91
C ILE A 148 -27.71 -2.73 19.13
N PRO A 149 -27.61 -2.67 17.80
CA PRO A 149 -28.36 -1.70 17.03
C PRO A 149 -29.80 -1.90 17.44
N ALA A 150 -30.36 -0.97 18.23
CA ALA A 150 -31.68 -1.15 18.79
C ALA A 150 -32.61 -1.39 17.60
N ALA A 151 -33.25 -2.57 17.56
CA ALA A 151 -34.40 -2.75 16.68
C ALA A 151 -35.30 -1.54 16.89
N PRO A 152 -35.84 -0.91 15.82
CA PRO A 152 -36.54 0.35 15.96
C PRO A 152 -37.64 0.20 17.01
N VAL A 153 -37.37 0.75 18.19
CA VAL A 153 -38.28 0.67 19.34
C VAL A 153 -39.50 1.46 18.92
N ALA A 154 -40.66 0.81 18.89
CA ALA A 154 -41.92 1.49 18.64
C ALA A 154 -42.01 2.69 19.59
N PRO A 155 -42.38 3.88 19.09
CA PRO A 155 -42.29 5.11 19.87
C PRO A 155 -43.22 5.03 21.09
N GLU A 156 -42.65 5.03 22.29
CA GLU A 156 -43.42 5.34 23.50
C GLU A 156 -43.86 6.81 23.50
N PRO A 157 -45.01 7.15 24.12
CA PRO A 157 -45.53 8.50 24.09
C PRO A 157 -44.56 9.47 24.76
N PRO A 158 -44.30 10.66 24.18
CA PRO A 158 -43.21 11.52 24.63
C PRO A 158 -43.52 12.14 25.99
N ALA A 159 -42.64 11.94 26.96
CA ALA A 159 -42.46 12.91 28.04
C ALA A 159 -41.75 14.14 27.45
N GLU A 160 -42.29 15.34 27.68
CA GLU A 160 -41.71 16.59 27.22
C GLU A 160 -40.36 16.84 27.90
N ILE A 161 -39.27 16.53 27.19
CA ILE A 161 -37.92 16.99 27.53
C ILE A 161 -37.68 18.27 26.71
N PRO A 162 -37.14 19.36 27.30
CA PRO A 162 -36.78 20.54 26.53
C PRO A 162 -35.78 20.16 25.43
N VAL A 163 -36.22 20.29 24.17
CA VAL A 163 -35.40 20.01 22.99
C VAL A 163 -34.27 21.04 22.94
N ALA A 164 -33.07 20.65 23.34
CA ALA A 164 -31.87 21.37 22.93
C ALA A 164 -31.75 21.26 21.40
N PRO A 165 -31.43 22.35 20.69
CA PRO A 165 -31.33 22.32 19.24
C PRO A 165 -30.24 21.31 18.84
N VAL A 166 -30.65 20.28 18.10
CA VAL A 166 -29.75 19.30 17.51
C VAL A 166 -28.85 20.06 16.55
N GLN A 167 -27.59 20.27 16.93
CA GLN A 167 -26.59 20.78 16.00
C GLN A 167 -26.41 19.71 14.93
N ASN A 168 -26.67 20.07 13.68
CA ASN A 168 -26.64 19.17 12.54
C ASN A 168 -25.18 18.85 12.19
N ILE A 169 -24.55 17.96 12.98
CA ILE A 169 -23.12 17.60 12.90
C ILE A 169 -22.75 17.13 11.48
N GLN A 170 -23.71 16.51 10.77
CA GLN A 170 -23.53 16.03 9.40
C GLN A 170 -23.34 17.18 8.40
N GLU A 171 -24.06 18.29 8.55
CA GLU A 171 -23.87 19.49 7.71
C GLU A 171 -22.52 20.17 7.99
N GLY A 172 -22.07 20.17 9.24
CA GLY A 172 -20.76 20.69 9.63
C GLY A 172 -19.60 19.92 8.98
N ILE A 173 -19.69 18.58 8.95
CA ILE A 173 -18.67 17.73 8.31
C ILE A 173 -18.65 17.94 6.79
N ILE A 174 -19.82 18.03 6.15
CA ILE A 174 -19.91 18.27 4.70
C ILE A 174 -19.33 19.64 4.34
N ALA A 175 -19.67 20.69 5.09
CA ALA A 175 -19.13 22.03 4.87
C ALA A 175 -17.61 22.09 5.05
N PHE A 176 -17.08 21.40 6.07
CA PHE A 176 -15.63 21.31 6.31
C PHE A 176 -14.88 20.63 5.16
N LEU A 177 -15.38 19.47 4.69
CA LEU A 177 -14.77 18.74 3.57
C LEU A 177 -14.80 19.55 2.27
N GLN A 178 -15.90 20.28 2.01
CA GLN A 178 -16.00 21.16 0.85
C GLN A 178 -15.01 22.33 0.92
N GLN A 179 -14.82 22.90 2.11
CA GLN A 179 -13.87 23.98 2.33
C GLN A 179 -12.42 23.53 2.09
N GLU A 180 -12.03 22.36 2.61
CA GLU A 180 -10.66 21.87 2.41
C GLU A 180 -10.39 21.42 0.97
N LEU A 181 -11.39 20.87 0.26
CA LEU A 181 -11.27 20.61 -1.18
C LEU A 181 -11.08 21.90 -2.00
N HIS A 182 -11.75 23.00 -1.62
CA HIS A 182 -11.56 24.29 -2.31
C HIS A 182 -10.16 24.86 -2.05
N ARG A 183 -9.69 24.80 -0.80
CA ARG A 183 -8.38 25.28 -0.39
C ARG A 183 -7.25 24.54 -1.11
N THR A 184 -7.29 23.22 -1.10
CA THR A 184 -6.31 22.37 -1.80
C THR A 184 -6.31 22.61 -3.32
N ARG A 185 -7.49 22.84 -3.92
CA ARG A 185 -7.60 23.20 -5.34
C ARG A 185 -6.97 24.56 -5.66
N GLU A 186 -7.22 25.59 -4.84
CA GLU A 186 -6.60 26.90 -5.02
C GLU A 186 -5.08 26.85 -4.89
N GLU A 187 -4.56 26.07 -3.93
CA GLU A 187 -3.13 25.88 -3.74
C GLU A 187 -2.49 25.22 -4.96
N ALA A 188 -3.11 24.15 -5.49
CA ALA A 188 -2.65 23.50 -6.70
C ALA A 188 -2.67 24.43 -7.92
N GLU A 189 -3.68 25.30 -8.06
CA GLU A 189 -3.73 26.30 -9.14
C GLU A 189 -2.65 27.38 -9.00
N ARG A 190 -2.35 27.81 -7.76
CA ARG A 190 -1.24 28.75 -7.49
C ARG A 190 0.11 28.13 -7.81
N GLU A 191 0.33 26.86 -7.46
CA GLU A 191 1.56 26.15 -7.81
C GLU A 191 1.71 25.96 -9.30
N ARG A 192 0.63 25.61 -10.01
CA ARG A 192 0.63 25.56 -11.48
C ARG A 192 1.01 26.90 -12.10
N MET A 193 0.41 28.00 -11.64
CA MET A 193 0.77 29.35 -12.11
C MET A 193 2.23 29.71 -11.82
N ARG A 194 2.77 29.32 -10.65
CA ARG A 194 4.20 29.53 -10.34
C ARG A 194 5.08 28.72 -11.30
N SER A 195 4.74 27.46 -11.52
CA SER A 195 5.47 26.58 -12.44
C SER A 195 5.44 27.09 -13.87
N ASP A 196 4.29 27.55 -14.37
CA ASP A 196 4.16 28.14 -15.70
C ASP A 196 4.97 29.43 -15.87
N ARG A 197 5.02 30.29 -14.85
CA ARG A 197 5.88 31.49 -14.89
C ARG A 197 7.36 31.13 -14.97
N VAL A 198 7.80 30.13 -14.21
CA VAL A 198 9.18 29.64 -14.27
C VAL A 198 9.47 29.07 -15.66
N ARG A 199 8.56 28.26 -16.21
CA ARG A 199 8.69 27.68 -17.54
C ARG A 199 8.80 28.75 -18.63
N GLN A 200 7.92 29.76 -18.62
CA GLN A 200 7.99 30.88 -19.56
C GLN A 200 9.30 31.66 -19.46
N GLY A 201 9.82 31.87 -18.23
CA GLY A 201 11.12 32.51 -18.03
C GLY A 201 12.28 31.69 -18.60
N LEU A 202 12.25 30.36 -18.44
CA LEU A 202 13.26 29.47 -19.04
C LEU A 202 13.17 29.45 -20.56
N GLU A 203 11.96 29.43 -21.13
CA GLU A 203 11.74 29.50 -22.57
C GLU A 203 12.27 30.82 -23.17
N HIS A 204 12.07 31.95 -22.49
CA HIS A 204 12.63 33.24 -22.90
C HIS A 204 14.15 33.19 -22.95
N ARG A 205 14.80 32.74 -21.87
CA ARG A 205 16.26 32.63 -21.79
C ARG A 205 16.84 31.68 -22.83
N LEU A 206 16.13 30.59 -23.12
CA LEU A 206 16.52 29.65 -24.18
C LEU A 206 16.48 30.30 -25.56
N ASN A 207 15.46 31.10 -25.83
CA ASN A 207 15.32 31.81 -27.10
C ASN A 207 16.39 32.91 -27.27
N GLU A 208 16.73 33.64 -26.21
CA GLU A 208 17.83 34.61 -26.22
C GLU A 208 19.17 33.92 -26.52
N ALA A 209 19.49 32.84 -25.81
CA ALA A 209 20.71 32.08 -26.05
C ALA A 209 20.79 31.54 -27.48
N ARG A 210 19.66 31.08 -28.05
CA ARG A 210 19.59 30.66 -29.46
C ARG A 210 19.87 31.81 -30.41
N ALA A 211 19.32 32.99 -30.17
CA ALA A 211 19.55 34.18 -30.99
C ALA A 211 21.02 34.64 -30.93
N GLU A 212 21.65 34.60 -29.75
CA GLU A 212 23.08 34.91 -29.60
C GLU A 212 23.96 33.93 -30.39
N ILE A 213 23.70 32.63 -30.28
CA ILE A 213 24.43 31.60 -31.03
C ILE A 213 24.28 31.82 -32.54
N GLU A 214 23.07 32.15 -33.01
CA GLU A 214 22.82 32.42 -34.43
C GLU A 214 23.55 33.69 -34.90
N GLY A 215 23.60 34.73 -34.07
CA GLY A 215 24.36 35.96 -34.34
C GLY A 215 25.86 35.69 -34.46
N LEU A 216 26.43 34.89 -33.53
CA LEU A 216 27.84 34.48 -33.58
C LEU A 216 28.14 33.65 -34.83
N ARG A 217 27.23 32.73 -35.23
CA ARG A 217 27.35 31.96 -36.47
C ARG A 217 27.37 32.86 -37.71
N GLN A 218 26.52 33.88 -37.76
CA GLN A 218 26.49 34.83 -38.89
C GLN A 218 27.74 35.71 -38.95
N GLN A 219 28.32 36.09 -37.81
CA GLN A 219 29.60 36.82 -37.77
C GLN A 219 30.76 35.94 -38.25
N LEU A 220 30.79 34.67 -37.86
CA LEU A 220 31.80 33.71 -38.32
C LEU A 220 31.75 33.52 -39.85
N ASN A 221 30.56 33.48 -40.44
CA ASN A 221 30.38 33.31 -41.88
C ASN A 221 30.61 34.59 -42.72
N ARG A 222 30.87 35.74 -42.09
CA ARG A 222 31.18 37.02 -42.76
C ARG A 222 32.67 37.37 -42.79
N ASN A 223 33.51 36.64 -42.05
CA ASN A 223 34.98 36.70 -42.11
C ASN A 223 35.51 35.59 -43.02
#